data_AF-A0A1M3H2K3-F1
#
_entry.id   AF-A0A1M3H2K3-F1
#
_cell.length_a   1.000
_cell.length_b   1.000
_cell.length_c   1.000
_cell.angle_alpha   90.00
_cell.angle_beta   90.00
_cell.angle_gamma   90.00
#
_symmetry.space_group_name_H-M   'P 1'
#
loop_
_entity.id
_entity.type
_entity.pdbx_description
1 polymer ?
#
loop_
_entity_poly.entity_id
_entity_poly.type
_entity_poly.pdbx_seq_one_letter_code
_entity_poly.pdbx_strand_id
1 'polypeptide(L)'
;MRCSFKTIFLFFIIFFLVNFPLHSFEETLPQLEKARHVLCQLQEKRITSSYGERDIEGNHYSVRCFEFVYHILEESIPAPAKCELVKLQQAVLKDLPLSHHSDMIIPYHYYLIASYLFKNAHISEFWNAYDLSEAKQGDILIYIDPDYDPDLKGRTSHQQLSTHVMFIDYIFKKEDASLAMRVIDSSSRTKGRSYSPKEELSENSRIWKKAGIGYSALEIHGHKTKNLGEQTLWNCQWIGQKKTMDKFFAILRYENLSK
;
A
#
# COMPACT_ATOMS: atom_id res chain seq x y z
N MET A 1 16.74 34.15 51.74
CA MET A 1 15.63 33.84 50.79
C MET A 1 15.75 32.38 50.38
N ARG A 2 14.86 31.50 50.85
CA ARG A 2 14.84 30.09 50.46
C ARG A 2 13.72 29.89 49.45
N CYS A 3 14.06 29.79 48.17
CA CYS A 3 13.10 29.35 47.16
C CYS A 3 12.75 27.88 47.45
N SER A 4 11.47 27.61 47.68
CA SER A 4 10.98 26.27 48.00
C SER A 4 11.19 25.34 46.81
N PHE A 5 11.74 24.15 47.06
CA PHE A 5 11.94 23.08 46.06
C PHE A 5 10.64 22.75 45.28
N LYS A 6 9.47 23.01 45.88
CA LYS A 6 8.16 22.84 45.22
C LYS A 6 7.93 23.80 44.05
N THR A 7 8.49 25.01 44.10
CA THR A 7 8.32 26.01 43.03
C THR A 7 9.15 25.67 41.79
N ILE A 8 10.35 25.10 41.99
CA ILE A 8 11.23 24.66 40.90
C ILE A 8 10.66 23.39 40.23
N PHE A 9 10.10 22.47 41.03
CA PHE A 9 9.50 21.24 40.49
C PHE A 9 8.24 21.50 39.64
N LEU A 10 7.41 22.48 40.03
CA LEU A 10 6.23 22.87 39.26
C LEU A 10 6.61 23.52 37.92
N PHE A 11 7.68 24.33 37.89
CA PHE A 11 8.20 24.91 36.65
C PHE A 11 8.76 23.85 35.69
N PHE A 12 9.43 22.81 36.21
CA PHE A 12 9.94 21.71 35.37
C PHE A 12 8.81 20.89 34.73
N ILE A 13 7.72 20.63 35.46
CA ILE A 13 6.56 19.90 34.92
C ILE A 13 5.85 20.73 33.85
N ILE A 14 5.65 22.04 34.08
CA ILE A 14 5.04 22.94 33.09
C ILE A 14 5.94 23.08 31.86
N PHE A 15 7.25 23.21 32.03
CA PHE A 15 8.19 23.32 30.91
C PHE A 15 8.23 22.03 30.07
N PHE A 16 8.10 20.85 30.70
CA PHE A 16 7.95 19.58 29.98
C PHE A 16 6.59 19.45 29.28
N LEU A 17 5.48 19.85 29.92
CA LEU A 17 4.15 19.80 29.31
C LEU A 17 3.97 20.79 28.15
N VAL A 18 4.69 21.91 28.15
CA VAL A 18 4.60 22.96 27.11
C VAL A 18 5.60 22.70 25.96
N ASN A 19 6.67 21.93 26.18
CA ASN A 19 7.68 21.62 25.15
C ASN A 19 7.70 20.16 24.68
N PHE A 20 6.80 19.31 25.18
CA PHE A 20 6.49 18.11 24.41
C PHE A 20 5.81 18.58 23.13
N PRO A 21 6.38 18.32 21.93
CA PRO A 21 5.55 18.38 20.75
C PRO A 21 4.40 17.41 21.06
N LEU A 22 3.17 17.93 21.12
CA LEU A 22 2.02 17.13 20.77
C LEU A 22 2.41 16.53 19.43
N HIS A 23 2.88 15.28 19.43
CA HIS A 23 2.72 14.45 18.26
C HIS A 23 1.25 14.58 17.96
N SER A 24 0.93 15.34 16.91
CA SER A 24 -0.36 15.21 16.26
C SER A 24 -0.49 13.71 16.09
N PHE A 25 -1.40 13.09 16.83
CA PHE A 25 -1.88 11.77 16.46
C PHE A 25 -2.42 12.01 15.06
N GLU A 26 -1.60 11.74 14.04
CA GLU A 26 -2.07 11.65 12.67
C GLU A 26 -3.16 10.60 12.76
N GLU A 27 -4.40 11.06 12.65
CA GLU A 27 -5.57 10.22 12.68
C GLU A 27 -5.33 9.15 11.61
N THR A 28 -5.15 7.91 12.08
CA THR A 28 -4.76 6.85 11.16
C THR A 28 -5.96 6.59 10.27
N LEU A 29 -5.73 6.62 8.95
CA LEU A 29 -6.83 6.43 8.00
C LEU A 29 -7.54 5.09 8.26
N PRO A 30 -8.89 5.04 8.19
CA PRO A 30 -9.67 3.88 8.65
C PRO A 30 -9.31 2.58 7.93
N GLN A 31 -8.92 2.66 6.65
CA GLN A 31 -8.45 1.52 5.88
C GLN A 31 -7.15 0.92 6.43
N LEU A 32 -6.23 1.76 6.91
CA LEU A 32 -4.98 1.27 7.48
C LEU A 32 -5.21 0.64 8.85
N GLU A 33 -6.08 1.23 9.67
CA GLU A 33 -6.48 0.62 10.95
C GLU A 33 -7.12 -0.75 10.74
N LYS A 34 -8.02 -0.85 9.76
CA LYS A 34 -8.65 -2.12 9.40
C LYS A 34 -7.63 -3.14 8.89
N ALA A 35 -6.68 -2.72 8.03
CA ALA A 35 -5.62 -3.59 7.53
C ALA A 35 -4.74 -4.14 8.66
N ARG A 36 -4.34 -3.27 9.61
CA ARG A 36 -3.60 -3.68 10.82
C ARG A 36 -4.42 -4.65 11.67
N HIS A 37 -5.70 -4.36 11.88
CA HIS A 37 -6.59 -5.22 12.67
C HIS A 37 -6.72 -6.63 12.08
N VAL A 38 -6.95 -6.74 10.77
CA VAL A 38 -7.03 -8.04 10.07
C VAL A 38 -5.72 -8.82 10.23
N LEU A 39 -4.58 -8.15 10.07
CA LEU A 39 -3.27 -8.77 10.25
C LEU A 39 -3.06 -9.30 11.68
N CYS A 40 -3.42 -8.50 12.70
CA CYS A 40 -3.35 -8.93 14.11
C CYS A 40 -4.22 -10.17 14.37
N GLN A 41 -5.47 -10.19 13.88
CA GLN A 41 -6.36 -11.34 14.05
C GLN A 41 -5.81 -12.62 13.42
N LEU A 42 -5.18 -12.52 12.24
CA LEU A 42 -4.56 -13.66 11.57
C LEU A 42 -3.37 -14.21 12.35
N GLN A 43 -2.56 -13.31 12.95
CA GLN A 43 -1.45 -13.67 13.81
C GLN A 43 -1.93 -14.43 15.06
N GLU A 44 -2.94 -13.89 15.75
CA GLU A 44 -3.51 -14.48 16.98
C GLU A 44 -4.12 -15.85 16.71
N LYS A 45 -4.95 -15.96 15.65
CA LYS A 45 -5.65 -17.20 15.33
C LYS A 45 -4.74 -18.25 14.68
N ARG A 46 -3.49 -17.91 14.33
CA ARG A 46 -2.59 -18.78 13.57
C ARG A 46 -3.22 -19.29 12.26
N ILE A 47 -4.06 -18.48 11.61
CA ILE A 47 -4.74 -18.86 10.36
C ILE A 47 -3.98 -18.29 9.16
N THR A 48 -3.82 -19.07 8.08
CA THR A 48 -3.47 -18.51 6.77
C THR A 48 -4.71 -17.86 6.18
N SER A 49 -4.65 -16.57 5.85
CA SER A 49 -5.76 -15.86 5.21
C SER A 49 -6.29 -16.65 3.99
N SER A 50 -7.58 -16.94 3.97
CA SER A 50 -8.23 -17.78 2.98
C SER A 50 -8.64 -17.05 1.69
N TYR A 51 -8.12 -15.85 1.44
CA TYR A 51 -8.31 -15.15 0.16
C TYR A 51 -7.84 -16.08 -0.99
N GLY A 52 -8.76 -16.37 -1.91
CA GLY A 52 -8.65 -17.32 -3.03
C GLY A 52 -9.11 -18.76 -2.74
N GLU A 53 -10.39 -19.04 -3.02
CA GLU A 53 -10.79 -20.35 -3.57
C GLU A 53 -10.33 -20.45 -5.04
N ARG A 54 -10.20 -21.68 -5.55
CA ARG A 54 -9.60 -21.98 -6.87
C ARG A 54 -10.48 -21.44 -7.99
N ASP A 55 -9.89 -20.78 -8.98
CA ASP A 55 -10.45 -20.80 -10.34
C ASP A 55 -10.04 -22.09 -11.06
N ILE A 56 -10.76 -22.41 -12.14
CA ILE A 56 -10.73 -23.65 -12.90
C ILE A 56 -9.37 -23.88 -13.63
N GLU A 57 -8.45 -22.91 -13.64
CA GLU A 57 -7.20 -22.95 -14.41
C GLU A 57 -5.91 -22.83 -13.58
N GLY A 58 -5.99 -22.76 -12.25
CA GLY A 58 -4.81 -22.88 -11.38
C GLY A 58 -3.90 -21.64 -11.34
N ASN A 59 -4.35 -20.50 -11.86
CA ASN A 59 -3.63 -19.22 -11.81
C ASN A 59 -3.78 -18.53 -10.44
N HIS A 60 -3.20 -19.14 -9.40
CA HIS A 60 -3.36 -18.77 -7.99
C HIS A 60 -2.75 -17.43 -7.52
N TYR A 61 -2.07 -16.67 -8.39
CA TYR A 61 -1.02 -15.77 -7.92
C TYR A 61 -1.43 -14.29 -7.79
N SER A 62 -2.49 -13.83 -8.48
CA SER A 62 -2.90 -12.41 -8.46
C SER A 62 -4.08 -12.11 -7.53
N VAL A 63 -4.95 -13.10 -7.27
CA VAL A 63 -6.25 -12.93 -6.62
C VAL A 63 -6.17 -12.35 -5.20
N ARG A 64 -5.16 -12.74 -4.42
CA ARG A 64 -5.13 -12.47 -2.97
C ARG A 64 -4.83 -11.03 -2.57
N CYS A 65 -4.07 -10.29 -3.38
CA CYS A 65 -3.63 -8.94 -3.02
C CYS A 65 -4.73 -7.91 -3.20
N PHE A 66 -5.49 -7.98 -4.28
CA PHE A 66 -6.60 -7.07 -4.51
C PHE A 66 -7.87 -7.51 -3.76
N GLU A 67 -8.13 -8.80 -3.55
CA GLU A 67 -9.23 -9.23 -2.65
C GLU A 67 -9.04 -8.68 -1.24
N PHE A 68 -7.80 -8.69 -0.74
CA PHE A 68 -7.47 -8.08 0.54
C PHE A 68 -7.77 -6.58 0.54
N VAL A 69 -7.23 -5.82 -0.41
CA VAL A 69 -7.46 -4.37 -0.47
C VAL A 69 -8.94 -4.04 -0.67
N TYR A 70 -9.62 -4.73 -1.57
CA TYR A 70 -11.06 -4.59 -1.81
C TYR A 70 -11.85 -4.83 -0.52
N HIS A 71 -11.59 -5.93 0.20
CA HIS A 71 -12.25 -6.24 1.47
C HIS A 71 -12.00 -5.16 2.53
N ILE A 72 -10.76 -4.66 2.64
CA ILE A 72 -10.44 -3.59 3.58
C ILE A 72 -11.27 -2.35 3.25
N LEU A 73 -11.28 -1.90 1.99
CA LEU A 73 -12.06 -0.75 1.57
C LEU A 73 -13.57 -0.97 1.77
N GLU A 74 -14.09 -2.14 1.44
CA GLU A 74 -15.49 -2.48 1.68
C GLU A 74 -15.89 -2.40 3.16
N GLU A 75 -14.98 -2.61 4.10
CA GLU A 75 -15.32 -2.56 5.52
C GLU A 75 -14.92 -1.25 6.21
N SER A 76 -14.07 -0.43 5.60
CA SER A 76 -13.46 0.72 6.29
C SER A 76 -13.83 2.10 5.75
N ILE A 77 -14.25 2.22 4.49
CA ILE A 77 -14.56 3.53 3.87
C ILE A 77 -16.08 3.73 3.69
N PRO A 78 -16.57 4.98 3.71
CA PRO A 78 -18.00 5.25 3.60
C PRO A 78 -18.54 4.96 2.19
N ALA A 79 -19.84 4.64 2.10
CA ALA A 79 -20.48 4.25 0.84
C ALA A 79 -20.29 5.26 -0.33
N PRO A 80 -20.33 6.59 -0.12
CA PRO A 80 -20.05 7.56 -1.19
C PRO A 80 -18.67 7.39 -1.83
N ALA A 81 -17.62 7.21 -1.01
CA ALA A 81 -16.25 7.00 -1.49
C ALA A 81 -16.12 5.69 -2.29
N LYS A 82 -16.82 4.62 -1.89
CA LYS A 82 -16.87 3.36 -2.64
C LYS A 82 -17.54 3.54 -3.99
N CYS A 83 -18.72 4.17 -4.00
CA CYS A 83 -19.47 4.46 -5.22
C CYS A 83 -18.63 5.31 -6.20
N GLU A 84 -17.89 6.28 -5.68
CA GLU A 84 -16.98 7.09 -6.51
C GLU A 84 -15.84 6.26 -7.11
N LEU A 85 -15.21 5.37 -6.33
CA LEU A 85 -14.16 4.48 -6.84
C LEU A 85 -14.65 3.61 -8.01
N VAL A 86 -15.87 3.09 -7.92
CA VAL A 86 -16.52 2.32 -9.01
C VAL A 86 -16.77 3.20 -10.24
N LYS A 87 -17.22 4.45 -10.06
CA LYS A 87 -17.39 5.39 -11.18
C LYS A 87 -16.07 5.73 -11.86
N LEU A 88 -15.00 5.92 -11.07
CA LEU A 88 -13.64 6.15 -11.61
C LEU A 88 -13.17 4.93 -12.41
N GLN A 89 -13.40 3.71 -11.93
CA GLN A 89 -13.13 2.49 -12.68
C GLN A 89 -13.88 2.48 -14.03
N GLN A 90 -15.18 2.74 -14.02
CA GLN A 90 -15.99 2.78 -15.24
C GLN A 90 -15.51 3.85 -16.22
N ALA A 91 -15.09 5.01 -15.72
CA ALA A 91 -14.55 6.09 -16.53
C ALA A 91 -13.25 5.67 -17.23
N VAL A 92 -12.32 5.03 -16.52
CA VAL A 92 -11.04 4.60 -17.13
C VAL A 92 -11.19 3.38 -18.05
N LEU A 93 -12.20 2.53 -17.84
CA LEU A 93 -12.43 1.35 -18.67
C LEU A 93 -13.24 1.63 -19.95
N LYS A 94 -13.95 2.77 -20.02
CA LYS A 94 -14.85 3.10 -21.14
C LYS A 94 -14.18 3.04 -22.51
N ASP A 95 -12.93 3.47 -22.58
CA ASP A 95 -12.17 3.58 -23.83
C ASP A 95 -11.19 2.39 -24.04
N LEU A 96 -11.27 1.36 -23.19
CA LEU A 96 -10.42 0.16 -23.26
C LEU A 96 -11.18 -1.04 -23.85
N PRO A 97 -10.48 -1.98 -24.52
CA PRO A 97 -11.09 -3.22 -24.99
C PRO A 97 -11.75 -4.02 -23.87
N LEU A 98 -12.84 -4.73 -24.18
CA LEU A 98 -13.58 -5.56 -23.21
C LEU A 98 -12.72 -6.59 -22.48
N SER A 99 -11.60 -7.05 -23.07
CA SER A 99 -10.68 -7.97 -22.40
C SER A 99 -9.98 -7.39 -21.17
N HIS A 100 -10.02 -6.07 -20.98
CA HIS A 100 -9.51 -5.39 -19.80
C HIS A 100 -10.56 -5.23 -18.71
N HIS A 101 -11.84 -5.56 -18.98
CA HIS A 101 -12.93 -5.35 -18.05
C HIS A 101 -12.98 -6.50 -17.04
N SER A 102 -13.27 -6.19 -15.78
CA SER A 102 -13.46 -7.18 -14.72
C SER A 102 -14.51 -6.66 -13.74
N ASP A 103 -15.35 -7.58 -13.25
CA ASP A 103 -16.43 -7.30 -12.29
C ASP A 103 -15.90 -6.73 -10.97
N MET A 104 -14.63 -6.99 -10.65
CA MET A 104 -13.94 -6.43 -9.49
C MET A 104 -12.79 -5.50 -9.91
N ILE A 105 -12.46 -4.55 -9.04
CA ILE A 105 -11.28 -3.69 -9.19
C ILE A 105 -10.01 -4.51 -8.88
N ILE A 106 -9.17 -4.70 -9.90
CA ILE A 106 -7.88 -5.41 -9.79
C ILE A 106 -6.71 -4.41 -9.73
N PRO A 107 -5.46 -4.81 -9.42
CA PRO A 107 -4.33 -3.88 -9.27
C PRO A 107 -4.11 -2.98 -10.48
N TYR A 108 -4.31 -3.52 -11.69
CA TYR A 108 -4.24 -2.74 -12.92
C TYR A 108 -5.29 -1.61 -12.98
N HIS A 109 -6.51 -1.85 -12.51
CA HIS A 109 -7.54 -0.80 -12.43
C HIS A 109 -7.16 0.28 -11.43
N TYR A 110 -6.63 -0.08 -10.26
CA TYR A 110 -6.12 0.92 -9.30
C TYR A 110 -5.02 1.79 -9.93
N TYR A 111 -4.12 1.19 -10.71
CA TYR A 111 -3.09 1.94 -11.43
C TYR A 111 -3.68 2.90 -12.47
N LEU A 112 -4.66 2.46 -13.26
CA LEU A 112 -5.35 3.31 -14.24
C LEU A 112 -6.09 4.47 -13.56
N ILE A 113 -6.81 4.19 -12.47
CA ILE A 113 -7.52 5.20 -11.68
C ILE A 113 -6.54 6.24 -11.14
N ALA A 114 -5.44 5.80 -10.53
CA ALA A 114 -4.42 6.72 -10.02
C ALA A 114 -3.81 7.57 -11.14
N SER A 115 -3.49 6.97 -12.29
CA SER A 115 -2.97 7.69 -13.46
C SER A 115 -3.97 8.71 -14.02
N TYR A 116 -5.25 8.37 -14.01
CA TYR A 116 -6.33 9.25 -14.46
C TYR A 116 -6.53 10.43 -13.49
N LEU A 117 -6.55 10.17 -12.19
CA LEU A 117 -6.66 11.20 -11.14
C LEU A 117 -5.45 12.12 -11.10
N PHE A 118 -4.24 11.60 -11.33
CA PHE A 118 -3.02 12.41 -11.36
C PHE A 118 -3.11 13.55 -12.39
N LYS A 119 -3.76 13.30 -13.52
CA LYS A 119 -4.01 14.29 -14.60
C LYS A 119 -5.22 15.18 -14.34
N ASN A 120 -6.12 14.74 -13.48
CA ASN A 120 -7.45 15.30 -13.33
C ASN A 120 -7.81 15.47 -11.85
N ALA A 121 -6.91 16.00 -11.02
CA ALA A 121 -7.04 15.98 -9.55
C ALA A 121 -8.36 16.58 -8.99
N HIS A 122 -9.09 17.39 -9.77
CA HIS A 122 -10.35 18.02 -9.35
C HIS A 122 -11.61 17.19 -9.63
N ILE A 123 -11.50 16.03 -10.27
CA ILE A 123 -12.68 15.24 -10.68
C ILE A 123 -13.24 14.36 -9.57
N SER A 124 -12.47 14.17 -8.50
CA SER A 124 -12.82 13.28 -7.42
C SER A 124 -12.87 14.01 -6.09
N GLU A 125 -13.89 13.68 -5.31
CA GLU A 125 -14.11 14.20 -3.97
C GLU A 125 -13.33 13.39 -2.94
N PHE A 126 -13.32 12.06 -3.03
CA PHE A 126 -12.75 11.19 -2.00
C PHE A 126 -11.38 10.59 -2.37
N TRP A 127 -10.97 10.64 -3.63
CA TRP A 127 -9.77 9.94 -4.10
C TRP A 127 -8.80 10.87 -4.81
N ASN A 128 -7.54 10.83 -4.36
CA ASN A 128 -6.46 11.60 -4.96
C ASN A 128 -5.28 10.70 -5.33
N ALA A 129 -4.50 11.13 -6.31
CA ALA A 129 -3.28 10.45 -6.72
C ALA A 129 -2.08 11.37 -6.54
N TYR A 130 -0.94 10.79 -6.16
CA TYR A 130 0.27 11.51 -5.81
C TYR A 130 1.51 10.90 -6.47
N ASP A 131 2.56 11.70 -6.58
CA ASP A 131 3.88 11.17 -6.91
C ASP A 131 4.37 10.28 -5.76
N LEU A 132 5.21 9.29 -6.09
CA LEU A 132 5.79 8.38 -5.11
C LEU A 132 6.59 9.11 -4.02
N SER A 133 7.22 10.24 -4.35
CA SER A 133 7.94 11.07 -3.37
C SER A 133 7.03 11.73 -2.33
N GLU A 134 5.72 11.78 -2.58
CA GLU A 134 4.70 12.32 -1.66
C GLU A 134 3.92 11.21 -0.92
N ALA A 135 4.40 9.97 -1.00
CA ALA A 135 3.81 8.84 -0.28
C ALA A 135 3.75 9.11 1.23
N LYS A 136 2.65 8.69 1.85
CA LYS A 136 2.37 8.82 3.29
C LYS A 136 1.82 7.52 3.86
N GLN A 137 1.84 7.42 5.18
CA GLN A 137 1.16 6.36 5.90
C GLN A 137 -0.35 6.35 5.57
N GLY A 138 -0.89 5.17 5.27
CA GLY A 138 -2.30 4.95 4.93
C GLY A 138 -2.62 5.01 3.44
N ASP A 139 -1.65 5.41 2.61
CA ASP A 139 -1.78 5.37 1.17
C ASP A 139 -1.88 3.94 0.64
N ILE A 140 -2.58 3.80 -0.48
CA ILE A 140 -2.55 2.59 -1.29
C ILE A 140 -1.40 2.72 -2.27
N LEU A 141 -0.37 1.88 -2.09
CA LEU A 141 0.73 1.75 -3.04
C LEU A 141 0.38 0.70 -4.07
N ILE A 142 0.48 1.07 -5.34
CA ILE A 142 0.28 0.18 -6.48
C ILE A 142 1.60 0.08 -7.24
N TYR A 143 1.97 -1.13 -7.66
CA TYR A 143 3.00 -1.27 -8.67
C TYR A 143 2.57 -2.19 -9.80
N ILE A 144 3.10 -1.91 -10.99
CA ILE A 144 2.97 -2.77 -12.17
C ILE A 144 4.35 -3.09 -12.75
N ASP A 145 4.47 -4.28 -13.33
CA ASP A 145 5.67 -4.67 -14.05
C ASP A 145 5.78 -3.92 -15.37
N PRO A 146 6.98 -3.50 -15.79
CA PRO A 146 7.19 -2.88 -17.10
C PRO A 146 6.77 -3.74 -18.28
N ASP A 147 6.82 -5.05 -18.11
CA ASP A 147 6.44 -6.02 -19.12
C ASP A 147 5.02 -6.54 -18.88
N TYR A 148 4.18 -5.88 -18.06
CA TYR A 148 2.80 -6.29 -17.84
C TYR A 148 1.90 -5.95 -19.03
N ASP A 149 1.26 -6.96 -19.62
CA ASP A 149 0.21 -6.80 -20.61
C ASP A 149 -1.15 -6.95 -19.91
N PRO A 150 -2.00 -5.91 -19.85
CA PRO A 150 -3.35 -6.02 -19.29
C PRO A 150 -4.30 -6.90 -20.12
N ASP A 151 -4.09 -7.07 -21.43
CA ASP A 151 -4.95 -7.90 -22.28
C ASP A 151 -4.61 -9.38 -22.13
N LEU A 152 -5.53 -10.14 -21.52
CA LEU A 152 -5.37 -11.59 -21.34
C LEU A 152 -5.12 -12.33 -22.66
N LYS A 153 -5.63 -11.83 -23.79
CA LYS A 153 -5.45 -12.45 -25.11
C LYS A 153 -4.05 -12.23 -25.69
N GLY A 154 -3.36 -11.18 -25.27
CA GLY A 154 -2.00 -10.84 -25.69
C GLY A 154 -0.91 -11.49 -24.83
N ARG A 155 -1.26 -12.01 -23.65
CA ARG A 155 -0.30 -12.59 -22.70
C ARG A 155 0.33 -13.87 -23.20
N THR A 156 1.64 -13.98 -23.02
CA THR A 156 2.33 -15.27 -23.10
C THR A 156 2.10 -16.06 -21.80
N SER A 157 2.04 -17.39 -21.89
CA SER A 157 1.83 -18.28 -20.73
C SER A 157 2.90 -18.17 -19.62
N HIS A 158 4.03 -17.51 -19.89
CA HIS A 158 5.14 -17.32 -18.95
C HIS A 158 5.22 -15.92 -18.34
N GLN A 159 4.35 -15.00 -18.74
CA GLN A 159 4.36 -13.64 -18.24
C GLN A 159 3.88 -13.61 -16.78
N GLN A 160 4.81 -13.45 -15.85
CA GLN A 160 4.46 -13.36 -14.44
C GLN A 160 3.62 -12.12 -14.17
N LEU A 161 2.42 -12.32 -13.63
CA LEU A 161 1.59 -11.25 -13.08
C LEU A 161 2.28 -10.68 -11.84
N SER A 162 3.17 -9.72 -12.04
CA SER A 162 3.85 -9.01 -10.95
C SER A 162 3.38 -7.56 -10.88
N THR A 163 2.05 -7.42 -10.90
CA THR A 163 1.31 -6.24 -10.45
C THR A 163 0.85 -6.47 -9.02
N HIS A 164 0.86 -5.45 -8.16
CA HIS A 164 0.47 -5.61 -6.77
C HIS A 164 -0.13 -4.33 -6.20
N VAL A 165 -0.94 -4.49 -5.17
CA VAL A 165 -1.57 -3.41 -4.42
C VAL A 165 -1.41 -3.70 -2.93
N MET A 166 -1.14 -2.66 -2.14
CA MET A 166 -0.85 -2.78 -0.71
C MET A 166 -1.11 -1.46 0.03
N PHE A 167 -1.16 -1.50 1.36
CA PHE A 167 -1.24 -0.30 2.19
C PHE A 167 0.14 0.06 2.72
N ILE A 168 0.51 1.34 2.65
CA ILE A 168 1.70 1.87 3.31
C ILE A 168 1.42 1.98 4.81
N ASP A 169 2.13 1.19 5.60
CA ASP A 169 1.98 1.18 7.06
C ASP A 169 2.89 2.19 7.74
N TYR A 170 4.11 2.34 7.23
CA TYR A 170 5.11 3.23 7.79
C TYR A 170 6.19 3.57 6.76
N ILE A 171 6.69 4.80 6.78
CA ILE A 171 7.81 5.25 5.96
C ILE A 171 8.98 5.56 6.89
N PHE A 172 10.14 4.99 6.60
CA PHE A 172 11.33 5.10 7.43
C PHE A 172 12.53 5.60 6.62
N LYS A 173 13.49 6.19 7.34
CA LYS A 173 14.75 6.66 6.74
C LYS A 173 15.73 5.51 6.62
N LYS A 174 16.40 5.43 5.48
CA LYS A 174 17.54 4.53 5.23
C LYS A 174 18.55 5.26 4.35
N GLU A 175 19.83 5.18 4.70
CA GLU A 175 20.89 5.99 4.05
C GLU A 175 21.00 5.71 2.54
N ASP A 176 20.83 4.46 2.12
CA ASP A 176 21.02 4.02 0.72
C ASP A 176 19.72 3.88 -0.09
N ALA A 177 18.60 4.40 0.41
CA ALA A 177 17.32 4.34 -0.28
C ALA A 177 16.70 5.73 -0.42
N SER A 178 16.20 6.06 -1.62
CA SER A 178 15.38 7.25 -1.85
C SER A 178 14.09 7.20 -1.02
N LEU A 179 13.50 6.02 -0.92
CA LEU A 179 12.33 5.78 -0.09
C LEU A 179 12.40 4.36 0.48
N ALA A 180 12.15 4.22 1.78
CA ALA A 180 12.03 2.93 2.42
C ALA A 180 10.74 2.89 3.22
N MET A 181 9.97 1.82 3.04
CA MET A 181 8.63 1.72 3.60
C MET A 181 8.30 0.32 4.05
N ARG A 182 7.51 0.24 5.11
CA ARG A 182 6.82 -0.97 5.55
C ARG A 182 5.41 -0.92 4.98
N VAL A 183 4.99 -2.02 4.38
CA VAL A 183 3.67 -2.18 3.77
C VAL A 183 2.94 -3.37 4.36
N ILE A 184 1.61 -3.33 4.33
CA ILE A 184 0.76 -4.49 4.59
C ILE A 184 0.24 -4.97 3.24
N ASP A 185 0.66 -6.17 2.86
CA ASP A 185 0.33 -6.79 1.57
C ASP A 185 -0.14 -8.25 1.76
N SER A 186 -0.84 -8.78 0.77
CA SER A 186 -1.18 -10.21 0.69
C SER A 186 -0.41 -10.83 -0.46
N SER A 187 0.58 -11.66 -0.13
CA SER A 187 1.56 -12.14 -1.10
C SER A 187 1.97 -13.59 -0.82
N SER A 188 2.45 -14.28 -1.87
CA SER A 188 3.04 -15.61 -1.77
C SER A 188 4.48 -15.60 -1.25
N ARG A 189 5.14 -14.43 -1.25
CA ARG A 189 6.49 -14.27 -0.70
C ARG A 189 6.49 -14.62 0.80
N THR A 190 7.53 -15.33 1.24
CA THR A 190 7.75 -15.70 2.65
C THR A 190 9.03 -15.11 3.25
N LYS A 191 10.03 -14.83 2.41
CA LYS A 191 11.28 -14.17 2.80
C LYS A 191 11.09 -12.67 2.94
N GLY A 192 11.71 -12.06 3.95
CA GLY A 192 11.65 -10.62 4.21
C GLY A 192 10.26 -10.14 4.63
N ARG A 193 9.50 -11.02 5.31
CA ARG A 193 8.15 -10.72 5.78
C ARG A 193 7.99 -11.07 7.24
N SER A 194 7.07 -10.38 7.89
CA SER A 194 6.78 -10.53 9.32
C SER A 194 5.29 -10.35 9.61
N TYR A 195 4.82 -10.95 10.70
CA TYR A 195 3.54 -10.57 11.31
C TYR A 195 3.70 -9.40 12.29
N SER A 196 4.93 -9.15 12.75
CA SER A 196 5.24 -8.07 13.68
C SER A 196 5.61 -6.78 12.94
N PRO A 197 5.10 -5.62 13.39
CA PRO A 197 5.43 -4.33 12.81
C PRO A 197 6.81 -3.82 13.21
N LYS A 198 7.68 -4.62 13.86
CA LYS A 198 9.02 -4.14 14.25
C LYS A 198 9.81 -3.67 13.02
N GLU A 199 10.51 -2.55 13.19
CA GLU A 199 11.28 -1.87 12.14
C GLU A 199 12.37 -2.76 11.52
N GLU A 200 12.90 -3.71 12.30
CA GLU A 200 13.89 -4.69 11.85
C GLU A 200 13.24 -5.84 11.04
N LEU A 201 12.61 -5.49 9.92
CA LEU A 201 12.44 -6.44 8.83
C LEU A 201 13.84 -6.69 8.25
N SER A 202 14.53 -7.71 8.75
CA SER A 202 15.81 -8.15 8.23
C SER A 202 15.62 -9.15 7.09
N GLU A 203 16.66 -9.43 6.31
CA GLU A 203 16.65 -10.49 5.30
C GLU A 203 16.28 -11.88 5.88
N ASN A 204 16.51 -12.05 7.18
CA ASN A 204 16.21 -13.26 7.93
C ASN A 204 14.80 -13.30 8.54
N SER A 205 14.07 -12.19 8.50
CA SER A 205 12.66 -12.14 8.93
C SER A 205 11.82 -13.02 8.00
N ARG A 206 11.17 -14.04 8.56
CA ARG A 206 10.35 -14.99 7.82
C ARG A 206 8.99 -15.18 8.48
N ILE A 207 7.96 -15.22 7.65
CA ILE A 207 6.68 -15.82 8.02
C ILE A 207 6.83 -17.33 7.82
N TRP A 208 6.65 -18.09 8.91
CA TRP A 208 6.81 -19.56 8.91
C TRP A 208 5.68 -20.32 8.17
N LYS A 209 4.68 -19.61 7.64
CA LYS A 209 3.53 -20.17 6.93
C LYS A 209 3.55 -19.80 5.44
N LYS A 210 2.91 -20.65 4.62
CA LYS A 210 2.67 -20.38 3.19
C LYS A 210 1.93 -19.04 3.01
N ALA A 211 2.16 -18.38 1.88
CA ALA A 211 1.42 -17.26 1.28
C ALA A 211 0.25 -16.66 2.10
N GLY A 212 0.27 -15.35 2.34
CA GLY A 212 -0.82 -14.64 3.04
C GLY A 212 -0.54 -13.15 3.32
N ILE A 213 -1.37 -12.57 4.18
CA ILE A 213 -1.26 -11.18 4.64
C ILE A 213 -0.11 -11.05 5.63
N GLY A 214 0.71 -10.01 5.48
CA GLY A 214 1.85 -9.76 6.34
C GLY A 214 2.50 -8.40 6.09
N TYR A 215 3.39 -8.01 6.99
CA TYR A 215 4.29 -6.90 6.76
C TYR A 215 5.41 -7.29 5.80
N SER A 216 5.74 -6.37 4.90
CA SER A 216 6.90 -6.45 4.01
C SER A 216 7.64 -5.11 4.01
N ALA A 217 8.95 -5.13 3.79
CA ALA A 217 9.75 -3.91 3.62
C ALA A 217 10.16 -3.74 2.15
N LEU A 218 9.83 -2.59 1.60
CA LEU A 218 10.17 -2.17 0.24
C LEU A 218 11.17 -1.02 0.31
N GLU A 219 12.24 -1.15 -0.46
CA GLU A 219 13.25 -0.12 -0.65
C GLU A 219 13.24 0.32 -2.10
N ILE A 220 13.38 1.62 -2.29
CA ILE A 220 13.35 2.27 -3.60
C ILE A 220 14.63 3.10 -3.68
N HIS A 221 15.52 2.73 -4.61
CA HIS A 221 16.90 3.24 -4.64
C HIS A 221 17.11 4.37 -5.65
N GLY A 222 16.17 4.53 -6.58
CA GLY A 222 16.21 5.57 -7.62
C GLY A 222 15.29 5.24 -8.79
N HIS A 223 15.34 6.05 -9.84
CA HIS A 223 14.50 5.89 -11.02
C HIS A 223 15.30 5.84 -12.32
N LYS A 224 14.70 5.25 -13.35
CA LYS A 224 15.17 5.23 -14.74
C LYS A 224 14.29 6.15 -15.58
N THR A 225 14.86 6.76 -16.63
CA THR A 225 14.16 7.60 -17.62
C THR A 225 13.26 6.81 -18.58
N LYS A 226 12.67 5.70 -18.13
CA LYS A 226 11.61 5.02 -18.88
C LYS A 226 10.28 5.42 -18.24
N ASN A 227 9.39 5.98 -19.05
CA ASN A 227 8.07 6.43 -18.58
C ASN A 227 6.98 5.56 -19.20
N LEU A 228 5.96 5.23 -18.42
CA LEU A 228 4.71 4.64 -18.91
C LEU A 228 3.59 5.61 -18.58
N GLY A 229 3.16 6.36 -19.59
CA GLY A 229 2.37 7.57 -19.35
C GLY A 229 3.23 8.64 -18.69
N GLU A 230 2.79 9.16 -17.55
CA GLU A 230 3.49 10.19 -16.76
C GLU A 230 4.21 9.62 -15.53
N GLN A 231 4.12 8.31 -15.30
CA GLN A 231 4.79 7.66 -14.17
C GLN A 231 6.20 7.22 -14.54
N THR A 232 7.12 7.46 -13.61
CA THR A 232 8.54 7.13 -13.77
C THR A 232 8.79 5.69 -13.38
N LEU A 233 9.68 5.00 -14.10
CA LEU A 233 10.13 3.67 -13.74
C LEU A 233 11.11 3.72 -12.55
N TRP A 234 10.81 3.01 -11.47
CA TRP A 234 11.64 2.98 -10.27
C TRP A 234 12.35 1.65 -10.09
N ASN A 235 13.58 1.70 -9.58
CA ASN A 235 14.31 0.53 -9.13
C ASN A 235 14.01 0.27 -7.65
N CYS A 236 13.48 -0.90 -7.35
CA CYS A 236 13.06 -1.27 -6.01
C CYS A 236 13.55 -2.66 -5.61
N GLN A 237 13.61 -2.89 -4.31
CA GLN A 237 14.01 -4.15 -3.72
C GLN A 237 13.12 -4.46 -2.51
N TRP A 238 12.56 -5.66 -2.47
CA TRP A 238 12.01 -6.17 -1.22
C TRP A 238 13.16 -6.66 -0.36
N ILE A 239 13.18 -6.29 0.91
CA ILE A 239 14.12 -6.87 1.85
C ILE A 239 14.02 -8.40 1.81
N GLY A 240 15.16 -9.10 1.85
CA GLY A 240 15.22 -10.55 1.73
C GLY A 240 15.13 -11.10 0.29
N GLN A 241 15.01 -10.23 -0.72
CA GLN A 241 15.23 -10.57 -2.13
C GLN A 241 16.60 -10.07 -2.58
N LYS A 242 17.36 -10.91 -3.30
CA LYS A 242 18.71 -10.58 -3.79
C LYS A 242 18.73 -9.67 -5.03
N LYS A 243 17.59 -9.56 -5.73
CA LYS A 243 17.51 -8.92 -7.04
C LYS A 243 16.67 -7.64 -6.91
N THR A 244 17.18 -6.55 -7.46
CA THR A 244 16.40 -5.33 -7.67
C THR A 244 15.47 -5.52 -8.88
N MET A 245 14.29 -4.90 -8.81
CA MET A 245 13.27 -4.98 -9.86
C MET A 245 12.95 -3.57 -10.32
N ASP A 246 12.65 -3.43 -11.60
CA ASP A 246 12.12 -2.19 -12.12
C ASP A 246 10.58 -2.26 -12.10
N LYS A 247 9.93 -1.24 -11.56
CA LYS A 247 8.46 -1.17 -11.41
C LYS A 247 7.95 0.24 -11.68
N PHE A 248 6.79 0.34 -12.32
CA PHE A 248 6.03 1.58 -12.30
C PHE A 248 5.20 1.60 -11.03
N PHE A 249 5.24 2.72 -10.31
CA PHE A 249 4.47 2.91 -9.08
C PHE A 249 3.36 3.93 -9.29
N ALA A 250 2.30 3.79 -8.51
CA ALA A 250 1.29 4.82 -8.35
C ALA A 250 0.85 4.86 -6.88
N ILE A 251 0.53 6.07 -6.40
CA ILE A 251 -0.07 6.29 -5.09
C ILE A 251 -1.53 6.66 -5.30
N LEU A 252 -2.43 5.93 -4.62
CA LEU A 252 -3.83 6.28 -4.50
C LEU A 252 -4.15 6.53 -3.02
N ARG A 253 -4.68 7.71 -2.71
CA ARG A 253 -5.01 8.14 -1.36
C ARG A 253 -6.52 8.36 -1.26
N TYR A 254 -7.10 7.75 -0.23
CA TYR A 254 -8.44 8.12 0.23
C TYR A 254 -8.33 9.34 1.14
N GLU A 255 -9.05 10.40 0.80
CA GLU A 255 -9.15 11.60 1.62
C GLU A 255 -10.52 11.67 2.27
N ASN A 256 -10.53 11.62 3.61
CA ASN A 256 -11.75 11.84 4.37
C ASN A 256 -12.00 13.35 4.45
N LEU A 257 -12.79 13.89 3.52
CA LEU A 257 -13.16 15.30 3.50
C LEU A 257 -14.23 15.66 4.55
N SER A 258 -14.64 14.73 5.41
CA SER A 258 -15.57 15.00 6.51
C SER A 258 -14.87 15.84 7.60
N LYS A 259 -14.76 17.15 7.37
CA LYS A 259 -14.54 18.20 8.37
C LYS A 259 -15.66 19.22 8.28
#